data_AF-A0A3D2WHU3-F1
#
_entry.id   AF-A0A3D2WHU3-F1
#
_cell.length_a   1.000
_cell.length_b   1.000
_cell.length_c   1.000
_cell.angle_alpha   90.00
_cell.angle_beta   90.00
_cell.angle_gamma   90.00
#
_symmetry.space_group_name_H-M   'P 1'
#
loop_
_entity.id
_entity.type
_entity.pdbx_description
1 polymer ?
#
loop_
_entity_poly.entity_id
_entity_poly.type
_entity_poly.pdbx_seq_one_letter_code
_entity_poly.pdbx_strand_id
1 'polypeptide(L)'
;MKFTEGQLEQAIIELLANQGLPHTKGELIARSAQHQVLIQDDLKTYLAQQYQKEGITVSEIESIVRQLETLPAADLYDSNKTFMKWLSDGFLFKREDHTQKDLYIQLLDYQASSLEHIGTSTLGESQAPYSAHADQIAAEKPAEYRR
;
A
#
# COMPACT_ATOMS: atom_id res chain seq x y z
N MET A 1 15.23 -10.82 -33.27
CA MET A 1 14.94 -9.53 -32.61
C MET A 1 15.21 -9.71 -31.12
N LYS A 2 15.94 -8.79 -30.48
CA LYS A 2 16.21 -8.88 -29.04
C LYS A 2 15.02 -8.29 -28.30
N PHE A 3 14.46 -9.07 -27.39
CA PHE A 3 13.47 -8.62 -26.42
C PHE A 3 14.17 -7.71 -25.40
N THR A 4 13.65 -6.52 -25.16
CA THR A 4 14.23 -5.51 -24.25
C THR A 4 13.38 -5.37 -22.99
N GLU A 5 13.93 -4.86 -21.88
CA GLU A 5 13.11 -4.64 -20.67
C GLU A 5 11.91 -3.71 -20.95
N GLY A 6 12.07 -2.70 -21.81
CA GLY A 6 10.97 -1.81 -22.18
C GLY A 6 9.85 -2.50 -22.96
N GLN A 7 10.14 -3.54 -23.75
CA GLN A 7 9.10 -4.34 -24.41
C GLN A 7 8.39 -5.25 -23.42
N LEU A 8 9.11 -5.79 -22.42
CA LEU A 8 8.53 -6.57 -21.34
C LEU A 8 7.60 -5.73 -20.47
N GLU A 9 8.05 -4.54 -20.06
CA GLU A 9 7.27 -3.59 -19.27
C GLU A 9 5.97 -3.23 -19.98
N GLN A 10 6.02 -2.89 -21.27
CA GLN A 10 4.85 -2.56 -22.06
C GLN A 10 3.85 -3.73 -22.14
N ALA A 11 4.32 -4.96 -22.34
CA ALA A 11 3.47 -6.13 -22.35
C ALA A 11 2.78 -6.38 -20.99
N ILE A 12 3.49 -6.14 -19.87
CA ILE A 12 2.91 -6.25 -18.51
C ILE A 12 1.87 -5.17 -18.27
N ILE A 13 2.14 -3.92 -18.67
CA ILE A 13 1.20 -2.80 -18.56
C ILE A 13 -0.11 -3.13 -19.29
N GLU A 14 -0.02 -3.65 -20.52
CA GLU A 14 -1.20 -4.04 -21.30
C GLU A 14 -1.99 -5.18 -20.65
N LEU A 15 -1.30 -6.17 -20.08
CA LEU A 15 -1.92 -7.29 -19.38
C LEU A 15 -2.68 -6.84 -18.13
N LEU A 16 -2.13 -5.88 -17.37
CA LEU A 16 -2.78 -5.32 -16.17
C LEU A 16 -3.94 -4.39 -16.56
N ALA A 17 -3.78 -3.58 -17.60
CA ALA A 17 -4.84 -2.72 -18.11
C ALA A 17 -6.08 -3.53 -18.53
N ASN A 18 -5.89 -4.69 -19.15
CA ASN A 18 -6.97 -5.61 -19.52
C ASN A 18 -7.71 -6.20 -18.30
N GLN A 19 -7.09 -6.21 -17.12
CA GLN A 19 -7.70 -6.63 -15.85
C GLN A 19 -8.36 -5.45 -15.11
N GLY A 20 -8.43 -4.27 -15.73
CA GLY A 20 -9.00 -3.07 -15.11
C GLY A 20 -8.03 -2.32 -14.19
N LEU A 21 -6.73 -2.62 -14.25
CA LEU A 21 -5.69 -1.93 -13.47
C LEU A 21 -4.98 -0.89 -14.35
N PRO A 22 -5.40 0.39 -14.34
CA PRO A 22 -4.82 1.41 -15.20
C PRO A 22 -3.37 1.73 -14.79
N HIS A 23 -2.51 1.87 -15.77
CA HIS A 23 -1.13 2.29 -15.55
C HIS A 23 -1.01 3.82 -15.50
N THR A 24 -0.42 4.34 -14.43
CA THR A 24 -0.05 5.74 -14.29
C THR A 24 1.45 5.85 -14.04
N LYS A 25 2.13 6.70 -14.82
CA LYS A 25 3.56 6.94 -14.64
C LYS A 25 3.82 7.67 -13.32
N GLY A 26 4.85 7.26 -12.59
CA GLY A 26 5.21 7.87 -11.30
C GLY A 26 5.51 9.37 -11.38
N GLU A 27 6.02 9.86 -12.51
CA GLU A 27 6.29 11.28 -12.77
C GLU A 27 5.02 12.15 -12.79
N LEU A 28 3.86 11.56 -13.07
CA LEU A 28 2.58 12.25 -13.09
C LEU A 28 1.93 12.31 -11.70
N ILE A 29 2.46 11.56 -10.73
CA ILE A 29 1.95 11.54 -9.36
C ILE A 29 2.54 12.73 -8.62
N ALA A 30 1.68 13.66 -8.20
CA ALA A 30 2.08 14.79 -7.39
C ALA A 30 2.65 14.31 -6.05
N ARG A 31 3.87 14.73 -5.74
CA ARG A 31 4.54 14.47 -4.45
C ARG A 31 5.09 15.78 -3.92
N SER A 32 4.90 16.04 -2.62
CA SER A 32 5.40 17.27 -2.00
C SER A 32 6.93 17.30 -1.97
N ALA A 33 7.59 16.14 -1.84
CA ALA A 33 9.03 16.01 -1.95
C ALA A 33 9.46 14.63 -2.48
N GLN A 34 10.63 14.56 -3.12
CA GLN A 34 11.17 13.31 -3.70
C GLN A 34 11.47 12.23 -2.66
N HIS A 35 11.81 12.61 -1.43
CA HIS A 35 12.11 11.69 -0.33
C HIS A 35 10.84 11.22 0.40
N GLN A 36 9.68 11.75 0.04
CA GLN A 36 8.44 11.42 0.71
C GLN A 36 7.85 10.11 0.17
N VAL A 37 7.61 9.18 1.09
CA VAL A 37 7.06 7.86 0.77
C VAL A 37 5.55 7.94 0.57
N LEU A 38 4.84 8.71 1.42
CA LEU A 38 3.38 8.85 1.39
C LEU A 38 2.92 9.82 0.29
N ILE A 39 1.85 9.46 -0.42
CA ILE A 39 1.13 10.36 -1.31
C ILE A 39 0.08 11.10 -0.46
N GLN A 40 0.49 12.22 0.16
CA GLN A 40 -0.32 12.88 1.17
C GLN A 40 -1.68 13.33 0.66
N ASP A 41 -1.75 13.90 -0.55
CA ASP A 41 -3.00 14.48 -1.06
C ASP A 41 -4.07 13.40 -1.27
N ASP A 42 -3.69 12.24 -1.80
CA ASP A 42 -4.58 11.09 -1.94
C ASP A 42 -5.01 10.56 -0.57
N LEU A 43 -4.07 10.44 0.38
CA LEU A 43 -4.39 9.95 1.73
C LEU A 43 -5.36 10.90 2.46
N LYS A 44 -5.14 12.21 2.37
CA LYS A 44 -6.04 13.22 2.95
C LYS A 44 -7.43 13.16 2.31
N THR A 45 -7.48 13.01 0.98
CA THR A 45 -8.73 12.89 0.23
C THR A 45 -9.50 11.64 0.63
N TYR A 46 -8.81 10.50 0.72
CA TYR A 46 -9.39 9.24 1.18
C TYR A 46 -9.96 9.36 2.60
N LEU A 47 -9.19 9.87 3.56
CA LEU A 47 -9.66 10.03 4.95
C LEU A 47 -10.86 10.98 5.04
N ALA A 48 -10.83 12.09 4.29
CA ALA A 48 -11.94 13.04 4.25
C ALA A 48 -13.22 12.43 3.70
N GLN A 49 -13.13 11.56 2.69
CA GLN A 49 -14.28 10.88 2.10
C GLN A 49 -14.80 9.76 3.00
N GLN A 50 -13.92 8.91 3.52
CA GLN A 50 -14.29 7.74 4.32
C GLN A 50 -14.93 8.14 5.65
N TYR A 51 -14.34 9.13 6.35
CA TYR A 51 -14.77 9.57 7.67
C TYR A 51 -15.65 10.82 7.64
N GLN A 52 -16.16 11.21 6.46
CA GLN A 52 -17.04 12.38 6.30
C GLN A 52 -18.29 12.26 7.17
N LYS A 53 -18.87 11.06 7.26
CA LYS A 53 -20.10 10.80 8.01
C LYS A 53 -19.90 10.93 9.52
N GLU A 54 -18.71 10.61 10.01
CA GLU A 54 -18.33 10.83 11.41
C GLU A 54 -17.87 12.27 11.68
N GLY A 55 -17.80 13.12 10.65
CA GLY A 55 -17.48 14.53 10.77
C GLY A 55 -16.01 14.78 11.10
N ILE A 56 -15.08 14.02 10.52
CA ILE A 56 -13.64 14.25 10.70
C ILE A 56 -13.25 15.66 10.22
N THR A 57 -12.38 16.33 10.97
CA THR A 57 -11.90 17.67 10.64
C THR A 57 -10.57 17.64 9.91
N VAL A 58 -10.20 18.75 9.26
CA VAL A 58 -8.92 18.87 8.54
C VAL A 58 -7.73 18.74 9.49
N SER A 59 -7.80 19.32 10.70
CA SER A 59 -6.73 19.22 11.70
C SER A 59 -6.54 17.79 12.22
N GLU A 60 -7.63 17.04 12.38
CA GLU A 60 -7.59 15.62 12.74
C GLU A 60 -6.92 14.79 11.62
N ILE A 61 -7.26 15.03 10.35
CA ILE A 61 -6.62 14.38 9.20
C ILE A 61 -5.12 14.71 9.16
N GLU A 62 -4.73 15.97 9.34
CA GLU A 62 -3.32 16.38 9.37
C GLU A 62 -2.56 15.72 10.52
N SER A 63 -3.20 15.57 11.68
CA SER A 63 -2.63 14.87 12.84
C SER A 63 -2.40 13.39 12.56
N ILE A 64 -3.36 12.73 11.89
CA ILE A 64 -3.22 11.33 11.44
C ILE A 64 -2.05 11.20 10.46
N VAL A 65 -1.99 12.05 9.43
CA VAL A 65 -0.90 12.02 8.44
C VAL A 65 0.45 12.22 9.11
N ARG A 66 0.56 13.20 10.03
CA ARG A 66 1.78 13.46 10.79
C ARG A 66 2.18 12.28 11.68
N GLN A 67 1.22 11.58 12.28
CA GLN A 67 1.50 10.38 13.08
C GLN A 67 2.14 9.27 12.23
N LEU A 68 1.73 9.12 10.97
CA LEU A 68 2.33 8.16 10.04
C LEU A 68 3.74 8.59 9.60
N GLU A 69 3.98 9.88 9.42
CA GLU A 69 5.28 10.41 8.98
C GLU A 69 6.35 10.44 10.08
N THR A 70 5.93 10.58 11.34
CA THR A 70 6.84 10.79 12.48
C THR A 70 7.31 9.48 13.11
N LEU A 71 7.04 8.33 12.47
CA LEU A 71 7.54 7.05 12.94
C LEU A 71 9.09 7.07 13.01
N PRO A 72 9.71 6.60 14.11
CA PRO A 72 11.15 6.75 14.32
C PRO A 72 11.98 6.08 13.23
N ALA A 73 12.77 6.87 12.49
CA ALA A 73 13.69 6.33 11.48
C ALA A 73 14.87 5.55 12.09
N ALA A 74 15.15 5.72 13.39
CA ALA A 74 16.25 5.06 14.09
C ALA A 74 16.03 3.55 14.26
N ASP A 75 14.77 3.09 14.23
CA ASP A 75 14.42 1.68 14.25
C ASP A 75 13.51 1.35 13.07
N LEU A 76 14.13 1.16 11.90
CA LEU A 76 13.43 0.90 10.65
C LEU A 76 12.53 -0.36 10.75
N TYR A 77 12.98 -1.38 11.47
CA TYR A 77 12.24 -2.63 11.59
C TYR A 77 10.98 -2.43 12.44
N ASP A 78 11.12 -1.87 13.64
CA ASP A 78 9.97 -1.68 14.53
C ASP A 78 9.00 -0.62 13.99
N SER A 79 9.50 0.42 13.31
CA SER A 79 8.66 1.39 12.60
C SER A 79 7.86 0.74 11.47
N ASN A 80 8.49 -0.07 10.62
CA ASN A 80 7.79 -0.79 9.55
C ASN A 80 6.78 -1.79 10.11
N LYS A 81 7.14 -2.52 11.17
CA LYS A 81 6.23 -3.46 11.84
C LYS A 81 5.01 -2.74 12.42
N THR A 82 5.22 -1.58 13.04
CA THR A 82 4.15 -0.75 13.60
C THR A 82 3.23 -0.23 12.50
N PHE A 83 3.81 0.30 11.41
CA PHE A 83 3.05 0.77 10.26
C PHE A 83 2.25 -0.37 9.60
N MET A 84 2.85 -1.53 9.37
CA MET A 84 2.15 -2.68 8.76
C MET A 84 1.01 -3.18 9.64
N LYS A 85 1.16 -3.10 10.97
CA LYS A 85 0.09 -3.39 11.91
C LYS A 85 -1.05 -2.38 11.78
N TRP A 86 -0.74 -1.08 11.73
CA TRP A 86 -1.77 -0.04 11.52
C TRP A 86 -2.45 -0.15 10.16
N LEU A 87 -1.71 -0.53 9.12
CA LEU A 87 -2.26 -0.75 7.79
C LEU A 87 -3.24 -1.92 7.78
N SER A 88 -2.93 -3.01 8.48
CA SER A 88 -3.74 -4.24 8.49
C SER A 88 -4.92 -4.16 9.46
N ASP A 89 -4.67 -3.75 10.69
CA ASP A 89 -5.66 -3.77 11.76
C ASP A 89 -6.44 -2.45 11.81
N GLY A 90 -5.79 -1.33 11.48
CA GLY A 90 -6.23 0.00 11.85
C GLY A 90 -5.73 0.42 13.23
N PHE A 91 -6.12 1.61 13.67
CA PHE A 91 -5.76 2.14 14.98
C PHE A 91 -6.82 3.09 15.54
N LEU A 92 -6.85 3.23 16.86
CA LEU A 92 -7.74 4.16 17.54
C LEU A 92 -7.15 5.58 17.48
N PHE A 93 -7.91 6.51 16.91
CA PHE A 93 -7.60 7.92 16.87
C PHE A 93 -8.49 8.68 17.86
N LYS A 94 -7.84 9.38 18.79
CA LYS A 94 -8.52 10.19 19.79
C LYS A 94 -8.85 11.55 19.20
N ARG A 95 -10.12 11.93 19.27
CA ARG A 95 -10.59 13.21 18.71
C ARG A 95 -10.13 14.38 19.57
N GLU A 96 -9.99 15.54 18.92
CA GLU A 96 -9.65 16.79 19.61
C GLU A 96 -10.79 17.21 20.57
N ASP A 97 -12.03 16.98 20.15
CA ASP A 97 -13.22 17.20 20.98
C ASP A 97 -13.53 15.94 21.80
N HIS A 98 -13.24 16.01 23.10
CA HIS A 98 -13.46 14.92 24.06
C HIS A 98 -14.94 14.56 24.28
N THR A 99 -15.89 15.34 23.76
CA THR A 99 -17.32 15.02 23.81
C THR A 99 -17.73 14.05 22.70
N GLN A 100 -16.91 13.92 21.66
CA GLN A 100 -17.14 13.07 20.52
C GLN A 100 -16.49 11.70 20.73
N LYS A 101 -17.08 10.66 20.14
CA LYS A 101 -16.51 9.31 20.21
C LYS A 101 -15.20 9.25 19.43
N ASP A 102 -14.23 8.52 19.97
CA ASP A 102 -12.98 8.20 19.28
C ASP A 102 -13.25 7.51 17.93
N LEU A 103 -12.41 7.79 16.94
CA LEU A 103 -12.52 7.20 15.61
C LEU A 103 -11.61 5.99 15.50
N TYR A 104 -12.10 4.93 14.85
CA TYR A 104 -11.26 3.80 14.47
C TYR A 104 -10.82 3.97 13.02
N ILE A 105 -9.55 4.32 12.83
CA ILE A 105 -8.99 4.65 11.53
C ILE A 105 -8.45 3.38 10.86
N GLN A 106 -8.90 3.14 9.64
CA GLN A 106 -8.46 2.09 8.74
C GLN A 106 -7.88 2.74 7.49
N LEU A 107 -6.65 2.37 7.15
CA LEU A 107 -5.91 2.94 6.02
C LEU A 107 -6.29 2.30 4.69
N LEU A 108 -7.09 1.23 4.72
CA LEU A 108 -7.63 0.54 3.56
C LEU A 108 -9.14 0.40 3.73
N ASP A 109 -9.87 0.58 2.65
CA ASP A 109 -11.30 0.29 2.62
C ASP A 109 -11.50 -1.20 2.34
N TYR A 110 -11.91 -1.96 3.36
CA TYR A 110 -12.19 -3.39 3.26
C TYR A 110 -13.62 -3.71 2.81
N GLN A 111 -14.43 -2.71 2.44
CA GLN A 111 -15.78 -2.96 1.93
C GLN A 111 -15.74 -3.72 0.61
N ALA A 112 -16.64 -4.68 0.42
CA ALA A 112 -16.62 -5.58 -0.75
C ALA A 112 -16.63 -4.83 -2.11
N SER A 113 -17.22 -3.64 -2.18
CA SER A 113 -17.28 -2.80 -3.38
C SER A 113 -15.93 -2.20 -3.79
N SER A 114 -14.98 -2.02 -2.86
CA SER A 114 -13.63 -1.52 -3.19
C SER A 114 -12.77 -2.62 -3.84
N LEU A 115 -13.01 -3.89 -3.50
CA LEU A 115 -12.26 -5.05 -4.00
C LEU A 115 -12.57 -5.38 -5.47
N GLU A 116 -13.71 -4.93 -6.00
CA GLU A 116 -14.06 -5.05 -7.42
C GLU A 116 -13.06 -4.28 -8.31
N HIS A 117 -12.47 -3.20 -7.80
CA HIS A 117 -11.50 -2.38 -8.52
C HIS A 117 -10.08 -2.97 -8.54
N ILE A 118 -9.81 -4.00 -7.73
CA ILE A 118 -8.49 -4.66 -7.62
C ILE A 118 -8.36 -5.83 -8.62
N GLY A 119 -9.31 -6.00 -9.56
CA GLY A 119 -9.25 -7.06 -10.57
C GLY A 119 -9.40 -8.48 -9.99
N THR A 120 -9.93 -8.59 -8.76
CA THR A 120 -10.08 -9.88 -8.07
C THR A 120 -11.12 -10.81 -8.71
N SER A 121 -11.92 -10.30 -9.65
CA SER A 121 -12.88 -11.08 -10.44
C SER A 121 -12.22 -12.12 -11.37
N THR A 122 -10.89 -12.09 -11.56
CA THR A 122 -10.16 -13.05 -12.41
C THR A 122 -8.89 -13.62 -11.79
N LEU A 123 -8.75 -13.65 -10.46
CA LEU A 123 -7.95 -14.71 -9.83
C LEU A 123 -8.78 -16.00 -9.78
N GLY A 124 -9.29 -16.37 -10.96
CA GLY A 124 -9.78 -17.72 -11.20
C GLY A 124 -8.64 -18.69 -10.95
N GLU A 125 -9.01 -19.86 -10.46
CA GLU A 125 -8.19 -21.04 -10.26
C GLU A 125 -7.34 -21.36 -11.50
N SER A 126 -6.25 -20.63 -11.71
CA SER A 126 -5.17 -21.08 -12.59
C SER A 126 -4.28 -21.92 -11.71
N GLN A 127 -4.48 -23.24 -11.77
CA GLN A 127 -3.50 -24.23 -11.33
C GLN A 127 -2.11 -23.74 -11.73
N ALA A 128 -1.30 -23.34 -10.74
CA ALA A 128 0.07 -22.94 -11.00
C ALA A 128 0.81 -24.13 -11.61
N PRO A 129 1.43 -24.02 -12.80
CA PRO A 129 2.32 -25.07 -13.31
C PRO A 129 3.65 -25.11 -12.54
N TYR A 130 3.81 -24.26 -11.52
CA TYR A 130 5.07 -24.07 -10.80
C TYR A 130 5.37 -25.13 -9.72
N SER A 131 4.48 -26.11 -9.49
CA SER A 131 4.72 -27.16 -8.49
C SER A 131 5.63 -28.29 -8.95
N ALA A 132 6.00 -28.38 -10.23
CA ALA A 132 6.74 -29.53 -10.76
C ALA A 132 8.28 -29.46 -10.62
N HIS A 133 8.86 -28.31 -10.25
CA HIS A 133 10.32 -28.14 -10.19
C HIS A 133 10.88 -27.57 -8.87
N ALA A 134 10.03 -27.37 -7.85
CA ALA A 134 10.47 -26.82 -6.56
C ALA A 134 11.44 -27.75 -5.79
N ASP A 135 11.39 -29.06 -6.05
CA ASP A 135 12.23 -30.05 -5.35
C ASP A 135 13.69 -30.11 -5.83
N GLN A 136 14.10 -29.28 -6.81
CA GLN A 136 15.48 -29.27 -7.34
C GLN A 136 16.29 -28.02 -7.00
N ILE A 137 15.75 -27.07 -6.24
CA ILE A 137 16.55 -25.93 -5.76
C ILE A 137 17.28 -26.37 -4.49
N ALA A 138 18.41 -27.05 -4.67
CA ALA A 138 19.36 -27.29 -3.59
C ALA A 138 19.79 -25.95 -2.99
N ALA A 139 19.66 -25.82 -1.67
CA ALA A 139 20.09 -24.63 -0.94
C ALA A 139 21.55 -24.30 -1.26
N GLU A 140 21.77 -23.14 -1.88
CA GLU A 140 23.11 -22.60 -2.09
C GLU A 140 23.74 -22.34 -0.71
N LYS A 141 24.98 -22.81 -0.51
CA LYS A 141 25.66 -22.66 0.79
C LYS A 141 25.77 -21.17 1.14
N PRO A 142 25.48 -20.77 2.39
CA PRO A 142 25.52 -19.36 2.77
C PRO A 142 26.93 -18.79 2.54
N ALA A 143 27.00 -17.62 1.92
CA ALA A 143 28.24 -16.92 1.64
C ALA A 143 28.99 -16.63 2.95
N GLU A 144 30.26 -17.05 3.03
CA GLU A 144 31.15 -16.69 4.14
C GLU A 144 31.45 -15.19 4.10
N TYR A 145 30.77 -14.40 4.94
CA TYR A 145 31.16 -13.02 5.19
C TYR A 145 32.47 -13.01 5.98
N ARG A 146 33.53 -12.50 5.36
CA ARG A 146 34.84 -12.31 5.99
C ARG A 146 34.73 -11.18 7.03
N ARG A 147 35.07 -11.47 8.29
CA ARG A 147 35.11 -10.51 9.41
C ARG A 147 36.15 -9.43 9.20
#